data_AF-A0A9W7L9T9-F1
#
_entry.id   AF-A0A9W7L9T9-F1
#
_cell.length_a   1.000
_cell.length_b   1.000
_cell.length_c   1.000
_cell.angle_alpha   90.00
_cell.angle_beta   90.00
_cell.angle_gamma   90.00
#
_symmetry.space_group_name_H-M   'P 1'
#
loop_
_entity.id
_entity.type
_entity.pdbx_description
1 polymer ?
#
loop_
_entity_poly.entity_id
_entity_poly.type
_entity_poly.pdbx_seq_one_letter_code
_entity_poly.pdbx_strand_id
1 'polypeptide(L)'
;MTESIEHTPRDDEGEDSFKYYCPLCMSYYKDTLVTICCNNYTCHSCGFKYIASKISAHVKHGFSSSKMESVNCAHCMQTMGASVGMYRCVGEDEEVRSYKDDEHASNSPCYYHGEKEKVMIGDGFDTLKRKMISFNEEASFAGDKDGVLEGESDTEGSGSSDTQDSFVFEDDLSDKDFEQEEEEEEGEVSVAEEVWKGILQGVVKIRVGRVAE
;
A
#
# COMPACT_ATOMS: atom_id res chain seq x y z
N MET A 1 2.68 22.44 8.64
CA MET A 1 3.71 21.62 7.97
C MET A 1 4.19 20.61 8.99
N THR A 2 4.21 19.32 8.67
CA THR A 2 4.72 18.28 9.57
C THR A 2 6.25 18.28 9.52
N GLU A 3 6.90 18.46 10.67
CA GLU A 3 8.36 18.36 10.78
C GLU A 3 8.80 16.91 10.57
N SER A 4 9.93 16.71 9.89
CA SER A 4 10.46 15.38 9.57
C SER A 4 11.97 15.33 9.54
N ILE A 5 12.53 14.15 9.81
CA ILE A 5 13.96 13.83 9.67
C ILE A 5 14.15 12.58 8.80
N GLU A 6 15.17 12.58 7.94
CA GLU A 6 15.45 11.49 6.99
C GLU A 6 16.32 10.37 7.58
N HIS A 7 16.93 10.60 8.74
CA HIS A 7 17.80 9.63 9.40
C HIS A 7 17.16 9.13 10.69
N THR A 8 17.54 7.92 11.11
CA THR A 8 17.16 7.39 12.42
C THR A 8 17.66 8.33 13.51
N PRO A 9 16.79 8.86 14.38
CA PRO A 9 17.23 9.66 15.52
C PRO A 9 18.19 8.84 16.39
N ARG A 10 19.26 9.48 16.86
CA ARG A 10 20.31 8.83 17.68
C ARG A 10 20.36 9.32 19.12
N ASP A 11 19.76 10.46 19.37
CA ASP A 11 19.71 11.11 20.67
C ASP A 11 18.34 10.85 21.30
N ASP A 12 18.29 10.69 22.62
CA ASP A 12 17.06 10.38 23.36
C ASP A 12 15.93 11.40 23.05
N GLU A 13 16.27 12.69 22.97
CA GLU A 13 15.33 13.77 22.63
C GLU A 13 14.78 13.64 21.19
N GLY A 14 15.61 13.16 20.26
CA GLY A 14 15.22 12.91 18.88
C GLY A 14 14.34 11.68 18.76
N GLU A 15 14.61 10.62 19.53
CA GLU A 15 13.78 9.42 19.58
C GLU A 15 12.38 9.73 20.13
N ASP A 16 12.28 10.56 21.18
CA ASP A 16 11.01 10.99 21.76
C ASP A 16 10.22 11.92 20.82
N SER A 17 10.92 12.83 20.13
CA SER A 17 10.30 13.80 19.23
C SER A 17 9.84 13.17 17.91
N PHE A 18 10.66 12.30 17.30
CA PHE A 18 10.44 11.74 15.97
C PHE A 18 10.20 10.23 16.04
N LYS A 19 9.27 9.83 16.89
CA LYS A 19 8.98 8.43 17.22
C LYS A 19 8.31 7.62 16.10
N TYR A 20 7.76 8.27 15.06
CA TYR A 20 6.99 7.58 14.02
C TYR A 20 7.71 7.47 12.69
N TYR A 21 7.98 6.25 12.25
CA TYR A 21 8.58 5.96 10.94
C TYR A 21 7.52 5.74 9.85
N CYS A 22 7.65 6.41 8.71
CA CYS A 22 6.80 6.19 7.54
C CYS A 22 7.49 5.27 6.52
N PRO A 23 6.94 4.07 6.22
CA PRO A 23 7.57 3.13 5.29
C PRO A 23 7.48 3.55 3.82
N LEU A 24 6.64 4.54 3.48
CA LEU A 24 6.45 4.99 2.09
C LEU A 24 7.50 6.01 1.65
N CYS A 25 7.90 6.93 2.54
CA CYS A 25 8.92 7.94 2.25
C CYS A 25 10.23 7.73 3.03
N MET A 26 10.29 6.71 3.89
CA MET A 26 11.45 6.34 4.70
C MET A 26 11.95 7.47 5.64
N SER A 27 11.05 8.33 6.12
CA SER A 27 11.36 9.42 7.05
C SER A 27 10.64 9.26 8.39
N TYR A 28 11.17 9.91 9.43
CA TYR A 28 10.57 9.96 10.76
C TYR A 28 9.81 11.28 10.97
N TYR A 29 8.70 11.20 11.72
CA TYR A 29 7.76 12.30 11.94
C TYR A 29 7.35 12.40 13.40
N LYS A 30 6.99 13.63 13.81
CA LYS A 30 6.38 13.89 15.13
C LYS A 30 4.93 13.42 15.20
N ASP A 31 4.20 13.61 14.10
CA ASP A 31 2.80 13.24 13.95
C ASP A 31 2.63 12.31 12.74
N THR A 32 1.78 11.30 12.89
CA THR A 32 1.54 10.31 11.84
C THR A 32 0.09 9.85 11.81
N LEU A 33 -0.28 9.22 10.71
CA LEU A 33 -1.51 8.46 10.58
C LEU A 33 -1.20 6.99 10.85
N VAL A 34 -2.15 6.27 11.44
CA VAL A 34 -2.08 4.82 11.60
C VAL A 34 -3.22 4.15 10.86
N THR A 35 -2.90 3.09 10.12
CA THR A 35 -3.90 2.29 9.40
C THR A 35 -4.71 1.42 10.37
N ILE A 36 -6.02 1.38 10.19
CA ILE A 36 -6.90 0.63 11.13
C ILE A 36 -6.73 -0.90 11.00
N CYS A 37 -6.50 -1.40 9.78
CA CYS A 37 -6.37 -2.84 9.53
C CYS A 37 -5.07 -3.44 10.10
N CYS A 38 -3.96 -2.71 10.03
CA CYS A 38 -2.62 -3.27 10.22
C CYS A 38 -1.77 -2.55 11.26
N ASN A 39 -2.30 -1.45 11.81
CA ASN A 39 -1.63 -0.58 12.76
C ASN A 39 -0.23 -0.18 12.29
N ASN A 40 -0.09 0.12 10.99
CA ASN A 40 1.15 0.66 10.42
C ASN A 40 1.05 2.17 10.31
N TYR A 41 2.18 2.82 10.57
CA TYR A 41 2.28 4.27 10.48
C TYR A 41 2.46 4.74 9.05
N THR A 42 1.93 5.91 8.74
CA THR A 42 2.05 6.57 7.44
C THR A 42 1.96 8.07 7.67
N CYS A 43 2.92 8.84 7.18
CA CYS A 43 2.86 10.29 7.35
C CYS A 43 1.67 10.88 6.59
N HIS A 44 1.21 12.07 7.03
CA HIS A 44 0.06 12.74 6.44
C HIS A 44 0.18 12.92 4.92
N SER A 45 1.36 13.32 4.44
CA SER A 45 1.62 13.55 3.01
C SER A 45 1.47 12.26 2.19
N CYS A 46 2.10 11.16 2.61
CA CYS A 46 2.00 9.89 1.91
C CYS A 46 0.58 9.30 1.97
N GLY A 47 -0.08 9.39 3.13
CA GLY A 47 -1.46 8.92 3.29
C GLY A 47 -2.43 9.67 2.38
N PHE A 48 -2.26 11.00 2.30
CA PHE A 48 -3.06 11.85 1.41
C PHE A 48 -2.82 11.53 -0.06
N LYS A 49 -1.56 11.49 -0.51
CA LYS A 49 -1.20 11.15 -1.90
C LYS A 49 -1.75 9.77 -2.30
N TYR A 50 -1.69 8.80 -1.39
CA TYR A 50 -2.25 7.48 -1.62
C TYR A 50 -3.76 7.53 -1.84
N ILE A 51 -4.51 8.16 -0.94
CA ILE A 51 -5.97 8.28 -1.06
C ILE A 51 -6.35 9.05 -2.32
N ALA A 52 -5.69 10.19 -2.58
CA ALA A 52 -5.91 11.00 -3.76
C ALA A 52 -5.70 10.17 -5.04
N SER A 53 -4.60 9.41 -5.13
CA SER A 53 -4.33 8.56 -6.30
C SER A 53 -5.41 7.51 -6.54
N LYS A 54 -5.99 6.94 -5.48
CA LYS A 54 -7.07 5.95 -5.57
C LYS A 54 -8.37 6.60 -6.01
N ILE A 55 -8.73 7.74 -5.43
CA ILE A 55 -9.93 8.50 -5.83
C ILE A 55 -9.81 8.92 -7.30
N SER A 56 -8.68 9.50 -7.71
CA SER A 56 -8.46 9.94 -9.09
C SER A 56 -8.53 8.79 -10.08
N ALA A 57 -8.03 7.60 -9.72
CA ALA A 57 -8.19 6.41 -10.56
C ALA A 57 -9.67 6.04 -10.75
N HIS A 58 -10.49 6.05 -9.69
CA HIS A 58 -11.92 5.77 -9.79
C HIS A 58 -12.67 6.81 -10.66
N VAL A 59 -12.32 8.10 -10.53
CA VAL A 59 -12.93 9.17 -11.34
C VAL A 59 -12.61 8.98 -12.83
N LYS A 60 -11.37 8.66 -13.18
CA LYS A 60 -10.96 8.42 -14.58
C LYS A 60 -11.71 7.27 -15.24
N HIS A 61 -12.13 6.27 -14.48
CA HIS A 61 -12.87 5.11 -14.99
C HIS A 61 -14.40 5.30 -15.01
N GLY A 62 -14.92 6.51 -14.74
CA GLY A 62 -16.36 6.79 -14.80
C GLY A 62 -17.17 6.09 -13.70
N PHE A 63 -16.53 5.71 -12.58
CA PHE A 63 -17.25 5.10 -11.46
C PHE A 63 -18.17 6.11 -10.79
N SER A 64 -19.43 5.73 -10.61
CA SER A 64 -20.43 6.55 -9.93
C SER A 64 -20.05 6.77 -8.48
N SER A 65 -20.10 8.03 -8.03
CA SER A 65 -19.87 8.48 -6.65
C SER A 65 -20.74 7.78 -5.60
N SER A 66 -21.82 7.11 -6.02
CA SER A 66 -22.71 6.32 -5.15
C SER A 66 -22.11 4.99 -4.67
N LYS A 67 -21.03 4.52 -5.29
CA LYS A 67 -20.25 3.36 -4.85
C LYS A 67 -18.77 3.74 -4.82
N MET A 68 -18.35 4.47 -3.79
CA MET A 68 -16.92 4.48 -3.47
C MET A 68 -16.52 3.05 -3.13
N GLU A 69 -15.87 2.38 -4.07
CA GLU A 69 -15.22 1.12 -3.83
C GLU A 69 -14.23 1.30 -2.70
N SER A 70 -14.20 0.30 -1.84
CA SER A 70 -13.30 0.19 -0.70
C SER A 70 -11.85 0.46 -1.09
N VAL A 71 -11.23 1.45 -0.46
CA VAL A 71 -9.80 1.74 -0.63
C VAL A 71 -9.00 0.66 0.11
N ASN A 72 -8.13 -0.03 -0.61
CA ASN A 72 -7.25 -1.03 -0.01
C ASN A 72 -6.15 -0.35 0.81
N CYS A 73 -5.72 -1.00 1.89
CA CYS A 73 -4.58 -0.53 2.66
C CYS A 73 -3.29 -0.55 1.82
N ALA A 74 -2.51 0.54 1.86
CA ALA A 74 -1.22 0.63 1.18
C ALA A 74 -0.17 -0.39 1.66
N HIS A 75 -0.35 -0.97 2.85
CA HIS A 75 0.62 -1.89 3.45
C HIS A 75 0.22 -3.37 3.28
N CYS A 76 -1.05 -3.71 3.52
CA CYS A 76 -1.49 -5.11 3.55
C CYS A 76 -2.44 -5.48 2.41
N MET A 77 -2.79 -4.52 1.56
CA MET A 77 -3.77 -4.65 0.47
C MET A 77 -5.16 -5.11 0.92
N GLN A 78 -5.42 -5.22 2.23
CA GLN A 78 -6.74 -5.57 2.73
C GLN A 78 -7.73 -4.46 2.40
N THR A 79 -8.83 -4.91 1.84
CA THR A 79 -9.99 -4.11 1.56
C THR A 79 -10.74 -3.88 2.87
N MET A 80 -10.57 -2.70 3.46
CA MET A 80 -11.50 -2.29 4.52
C MET A 80 -12.79 -1.87 3.84
N GLY A 81 -13.93 -2.40 4.32
CA GLY A 81 -15.25 -2.06 3.76
C GLY A 81 -15.43 -0.55 3.62
N ALA A 82 -16.39 -0.11 2.80
CA ALA A 82 -16.61 1.26 2.30
C ALA A 82 -16.66 2.42 3.33
N SER A 83 -16.40 2.16 4.61
CA SER A 83 -16.12 3.18 5.62
C SER A 83 -14.83 3.95 5.31
N VAL A 84 -14.99 5.26 5.20
CA VAL A 84 -14.04 6.36 4.97
C VAL A 84 -12.93 6.48 6.05
N GLY A 85 -12.64 5.42 6.80
CA GLY A 85 -11.72 5.41 7.94
C GLY A 85 -10.51 4.51 7.73
N MET A 86 -9.80 4.59 6.61
CA MET A 86 -8.61 3.73 6.45
C MET A 86 -7.47 4.12 7.41
N TYR A 87 -7.38 5.41 7.72
CA TYR A 87 -6.40 6.00 8.62
C TYR A 87 -7.10 6.66 9.80
N ARG A 88 -6.43 6.65 10.96
CA ARG A 88 -6.74 7.51 12.10
C ARG A 88 -5.48 8.25 12.52
N CYS A 89 -5.63 9.44 13.11
CA CYS A 89 -4.51 10.10 13.75
C CYS A 89 -4.11 9.35 15.03
N VAL A 90 -2.81 9.23 15.26
CA VAL A 90 -2.27 8.67 16.51
C VAL A 90 -2.44 9.71 17.63
N GLY A 91 -2.85 9.28 18.82
CA GLY A 91 -2.94 10.17 19.98
C GLY A 91 -1.56 10.49 20.57
N GLU A 92 -1.42 11.62 21.27
CA GLU A 92 -0.15 11.97 21.94
C GLU A 92 0.28 10.91 22.96
N ASP A 93 -0.69 10.39 23.72
CA ASP A 93 -0.52 9.37 24.78
C ASP A 93 -0.50 7.92 24.26
N GLU A 94 -0.58 7.71 22.95
CA GLU A 94 -0.63 6.36 22.39
C GLU A 94 0.78 5.73 22.36
N GLU A 95 0.87 4.49 22.85
CA GLU A 95 2.14 3.77 22.87
C GLU A 95 2.62 3.52 21.43
N VAL A 96 3.87 3.90 21.16
CA VAL A 96 4.46 3.73 19.85
C VAL A 96 4.75 2.26 19.64
N ARG A 97 4.26 1.73 18.53
CA ARG A 97 4.56 0.38 18.09
C ARG A 97 6.07 0.23 17.94
N SER A 98 6.64 -0.57 18.83
CA SER A 98 8.01 -1.04 18.70
C SER A 98 8.10 -2.05 17.55
N TYR A 99 8.90 -1.73 16.53
CA TYR A 99 9.21 -2.67 15.45
C TYR A 99 10.26 -3.73 15.87
N LYS A 100 10.81 -3.61 17.08
CA LYS A 100 11.77 -4.57 17.63
C LYS A 100 11.06 -5.77 18.29
N ASP A 101 9.79 -5.62 18.64
CA ASP A 101 9.04 -6.63 19.38
C ASP A 101 8.19 -7.50 18.43
N ASP A 102 8.71 -8.70 18.14
CA ASP A 102 8.13 -9.69 17.22
C ASP A 102 6.70 -10.13 17.60
N GLU A 103 6.26 -9.93 18.84
CA GLU A 103 4.97 -10.41 19.33
C GLU A 103 3.78 -9.74 18.62
N HIS A 104 3.89 -8.44 18.32
CA HIS A 104 2.81 -7.71 17.62
C HIS A 104 2.72 -8.06 16.14
N ALA A 105 3.79 -8.63 15.57
CA ALA A 105 3.77 -9.10 14.21
C ALA A 105 2.78 -10.28 14.05
N SER A 106 2.71 -11.17 15.04
CA SER A 106 1.84 -12.36 14.99
C SER A 106 0.33 -12.08 14.98
N ASN A 107 -0.10 -10.96 15.56
CA ASN A 107 -1.52 -10.58 15.67
C ASN A 107 -1.98 -9.57 14.61
N SER A 108 -1.07 -9.09 13.76
CA SER A 108 -1.47 -8.23 12.66
C SER A 108 -2.19 -9.08 11.62
N PRO A 109 -3.42 -8.71 11.17
CA PRO A 109 -4.14 -9.41 10.09
C PRO A 109 -3.34 -9.51 8.77
N CYS A 110 -2.23 -8.78 8.72
CA CYS A 110 -1.39 -8.49 7.58
C CYS A 110 -0.06 -9.20 7.64
N TYR A 111 0.21 -9.87 8.76
CA TYR A 111 1.18 -10.93 8.77
C TYR A 111 0.65 -11.99 7.83
N TYR A 112 1.46 -12.36 6.85
CA TYR A 112 1.12 -13.42 5.90
C TYR A 112 0.58 -14.62 6.69
N HIS A 113 -0.72 -14.86 6.62
CA HIS A 113 -1.38 -16.00 7.25
C HIS A 113 -1.04 -17.34 6.56
N GLY A 114 -0.23 -17.31 5.50
CA GLY A 114 0.41 -18.51 5.01
C GLY A 114 1.45 -18.94 6.02
N GLU A 115 1.39 -20.19 6.46
CA GLU A 115 2.39 -20.91 7.24
C GLU A 115 3.73 -21.03 6.47
N LYS A 116 4.25 -19.93 5.91
CA LYS A 116 5.58 -19.90 5.34
C LYS A 116 6.54 -19.91 6.52
N GLU A 117 6.95 -21.12 6.87
CA GLU A 117 8.02 -21.40 7.81
C GLU A 117 9.11 -20.34 7.69
N LYS A 118 9.46 -19.67 8.80
CA LYS A 118 10.54 -18.68 8.81
C LYS A 118 11.81 -19.30 8.22
N VAL A 119 12.51 -18.53 7.39
CA VAL A 119 13.84 -18.93 6.91
C VAL A 119 14.79 -18.95 8.10
N MET A 120 15.38 -20.10 8.39
CA MET A 120 16.31 -20.29 9.50
C MET A 120 17.73 -20.43 8.99
N ILE A 121 18.70 -19.86 9.73
CA ILE A 121 20.12 -20.08 9.45
C ILE A 121 20.41 -21.58 9.64
N GLY A 122 20.83 -22.25 8.56
CA GLY A 122 21.06 -23.70 8.54
C GLY A 122 20.01 -24.49 7.75
N ASP A 123 18.97 -23.85 7.22
CA ASP A 123 18.07 -24.49 6.26
C ASP A 123 18.87 -24.98 5.04
N GLY A 124 18.61 -26.23 4.63
CA GLY A 124 19.14 -26.76 3.38
C GLY A 124 18.56 -25.98 2.17
N PHE A 125 19.29 -25.99 1.06
CA PHE A 125 18.93 -25.23 -0.14
C PHE A 125 17.50 -25.51 -0.64
N ASP A 126 17.05 -26.77 -0.60
CA ASP A 126 15.69 -27.15 -1.02
C ASP A 126 14.59 -26.64 -0.06
N THR A 127 14.90 -26.53 1.23
CA THR A 127 14.01 -25.92 2.22
C THR A 127 13.96 -24.41 2.02
N LEU A 128 15.10 -23.78 1.75
CA LEU A 128 15.16 -22.36 1.42
C LEU A 128 14.34 -22.04 0.16
N LYS A 129 14.48 -22.85 -0.89
CA LYS A 129 13.75 -22.69 -2.15
C LYS A 129 12.23 -22.79 -1.97
N ARG A 130 11.74 -23.66 -1.08
CA ARG A 130 10.30 -23.74 -0.73
C ARG A 130 9.82 -22.56 0.09
N LYS A 131 10.68 -21.98 0.94
CA LYS A 131 10.36 -20.81 1.78
C LYS A 131 10.43 -19.48 1.02
N MET A 132 11.26 -19.40 -0.03
CA MET A 132 11.33 -18.23 -0.90
C MET A 132 10.07 -18.12 -1.77
N ILE A 133 9.55 -16.91 -1.91
CA ILE A 133 8.35 -16.63 -2.71
C ILE A 133 8.66 -17.01 -4.17
N SER A 134 7.93 -18.00 -4.69
CA SER A 134 7.97 -18.34 -6.11
C SER A 134 7.24 -17.24 -6.87
N PHE A 135 7.95 -16.44 -7.65
CA PHE A 135 7.39 -15.34 -8.45
C PHE A 135 6.33 -15.75 -9.49
N ASN A 136 6.03 -17.05 -9.64
CA ASN A 136 5.10 -17.57 -10.63
C ASN A 136 3.68 -17.88 -10.12
N GLU A 137 3.40 -17.83 -8.81
CA GLU A 137 2.08 -18.30 -8.31
C GLU A 137 1.00 -17.20 -8.28
N GLU A 138 1.34 -15.92 -8.39
CA GLU A 138 0.37 -14.82 -8.33
C GLU A 138 -0.49 -14.66 -9.61
N ALA A 139 -0.19 -15.41 -10.69
CA ALA A 139 -1.00 -15.39 -11.90
C ALA A 139 -2.30 -16.23 -11.83
N SER A 140 -2.53 -16.98 -10.74
CA SER A 140 -3.65 -17.94 -10.66
C SER A 140 -4.83 -17.51 -9.77
N PHE A 141 -4.81 -16.31 -9.18
CA PHE A 141 -5.91 -15.81 -8.34
C PHE A 141 -6.99 -14.99 -9.09
N ALA A 142 -6.92 -14.92 -10.41
CA ALA A 142 -7.98 -14.35 -11.24
C ALA A 142 -8.90 -15.45 -11.78
N GLY A 143 -9.86 -15.87 -10.95
CA GLY A 143 -11.13 -16.43 -11.38
C GLY A 143 -11.10 -17.84 -11.98
N ASP A 144 -11.53 -18.83 -11.19
CA ASP A 144 -12.49 -19.82 -11.68
C ASP A 144 -13.22 -20.46 -10.50
N LYS A 145 -14.44 -19.99 -10.28
CA LYS A 145 -15.49 -20.77 -9.62
C LYS A 145 -16.56 -20.97 -10.67
N ASP A 146 -16.39 -22.01 -11.47
CA ASP A 146 -17.45 -22.95 -11.79
C ASP A 146 -16.78 -24.25 -12.26
N GLY A 147 -17.03 -25.32 -11.52
CA GLY A 147 -16.42 -26.61 -11.78
C GLY A 147 -16.90 -27.25 -13.07
N VAL A 148 -16.18 -28.26 -13.53
CA VAL A 148 -16.70 -29.50 -14.12
C VAL A 148 -15.53 -30.41 -14.52
N LEU A 149 -15.58 -31.62 -13.97
CA LEU A 149 -15.12 -32.94 -14.43
C LEU A 149 -13.72 -33.15 -15.05
N GLU A 150 -13.02 -34.04 -14.35
CA GLU A 150 -12.06 -35.07 -14.76
C GLU A 150 -11.81 -35.24 -16.28
N GLY A 151 -10.53 -35.19 -16.64
CA GLY A 151 -10.00 -35.67 -17.90
C GLY A 151 -8.50 -35.86 -17.81
N GLU A 152 -8.07 -37.09 -17.57
CA GLU A 152 -6.68 -37.53 -17.71
C GLU A 152 -6.30 -37.50 -19.19
N SER A 153 -5.17 -36.87 -19.54
CA SER A 153 -4.47 -37.20 -20.78
C SER A 153 -2.99 -36.84 -20.67
N ASP A 154 -2.17 -37.88 -20.69
CA ASP A 154 -0.74 -37.83 -20.92
C ASP A 154 -0.45 -37.30 -22.32
N THR A 155 0.37 -36.25 -22.43
CA THR A 155 1.06 -35.91 -23.68
C THR A 155 2.45 -35.37 -23.39
N GLU A 156 3.43 -36.24 -23.59
CA GLU A 156 4.83 -35.88 -23.76
C GLU A 156 5.00 -35.14 -25.09
N GLY A 157 5.58 -33.95 -25.05
CA GLY A 157 5.75 -33.09 -26.23
C GLY A 157 7.02 -32.25 -26.14
N SER A 158 8.16 -32.89 -26.40
CA SER A 158 9.44 -32.24 -26.67
C SER A 158 9.37 -31.45 -27.99
N GLY A 159 9.53 -30.12 -27.92
CA GLY A 159 9.57 -29.25 -29.10
C GLY A 159 10.52 -28.07 -28.87
N SER A 160 11.78 -28.25 -29.24
CA SER A 160 12.77 -27.19 -29.41
C SER A 160 12.57 -26.51 -30.76
N SER A 161 12.45 -25.19 -30.79
CA SER A 161 12.75 -24.41 -32.00
C SER A 161 13.24 -23.02 -31.62
N ASP A 162 14.55 -22.84 -31.83
CA ASP A 162 15.21 -21.56 -31.97
C ASP A 162 14.54 -20.72 -33.06
N THR A 163 14.09 -19.53 -32.68
CA THR A 163 13.85 -18.44 -33.63
C THR A 163 14.66 -17.24 -33.17
N GLN A 164 15.78 -17.02 -33.86
CA GLN A 164 16.51 -15.77 -33.85
C GLN A 164 15.65 -14.74 -34.59
N ASP A 165 15.05 -13.81 -33.85
CA ASP A 165 14.38 -12.66 -34.43
C ASP A 165 15.30 -11.45 -34.28
N SER A 166 15.99 -11.10 -35.36
CA SER A 166 16.83 -9.92 -35.46
C SER A 166 15.94 -8.71 -35.74
N PHE A 167 15.44 -8.09 -34.67
CA PHE A 167 14.67 -6.86 -34.77
C PHE A 167 15.62 -5.67 -34.97
N VAL A 168 15.63 -5.12 -36.17
CA VAL A 168 16.33 -3.88 -36.51
C VAL A 168 15.38 -2.73 -36.20
N PHE A 169 15.62 -2.01 -35.11
CA PHE A 169 14.99 -0.72 -34.84
C PHE A 169 15.88 0.38 -35.45
N GLU A 170 15.52 0.87 -36.64
CA GLU A 170 15.92 2.19 -37.10
C GLU A 170 14.77 3.14 -36.74
N ASP A 171 14.79 3.68 -35.52
CA ASP A 171 13.92 4.79 -35.15
C ASP A 171 14.67 6.10 -35.31
N ASP A 172 14.30 6.77 -36.39
CA ASP A 172 14.64 8.12 -36.81
C ASP A 172 14.06 9.11 -35.78
N LEU A 173 14.87 9.49 -34.79
CA LEU A 173 14.54 10.53 -33.82
C LEU A 173 14.62 11.89 -34.51
N SER A 174 13.57 12.23 -35.25
CA SER A 174 13.33 13.60 -35.68
C SER A 174 12.99 14.44 -34.45
N ASP A 175 13.89 15.34 -34.10
CA ASP A 175 13.69 16.45 -33.16
C ASP A 175 12.36 17.14 -33.46
N LYS A 176 11.37 16.90 -32.61
CA LYS A 176 10.17 17.73 -32.51
C LYS A 176 10.26 18.51 -31.22
N ASP A 177 10.44 19.80 -31.39
CA ASP A 177 10.31 20.83 -30.38
C ASP A 177 9.02 20.59 -29.58
N PHE A 178 9.18 19.98 -28.40
CA PHE A 178 8.13 19.84 -27.41
C PHE A 178 8.09 21.15 -26.62
N GLU A 179 7.37 22.13 -27.16
CA GLU A 179 7.05 23.35 -26.44
C GLU A 179 6.23 22.99 -25.20
N GLN A 180 6.78 23.34 -24.04
CA GLN A 180 6.22 23.16 -22.70
C GLN A 180 4.85 23.86 -22.61
N GLU A 181 3.77 23.08 -22.58
CA GLU A 181 2.49 23.52 -22.02
C GLU A 181 2.57 23.33 -20.48
N GLU A 182 3.17 24.31 -19.79
CA GLU A 182 3.09 24.46 -18.34
C GLU A 182 2.00 25.47 -17.98
N GLU A 183 0.73 25.18 -18.24
CA GLU A 183 -0.36 25.92 -17.64
C GLU A 183 -1.47 24.96 -17.22
N GLU A 184 -2.05 25.20 -16.03
CA GLU A 184 -3.23 24.56 -15.44
C GLU A 184 -3.04 23.35 -14.49
N GLU A 185 -2.29 23.50 -13.40
CA GLU A 185 -2.41 22.59 -12.22
C GLU A 185 -2.82 23.30 -10.92
N GLU A 186 -3.27 24.55 -10.96
CA GLU A 186 -3.66 25.30 -9.75
C GLU A 186 -5.12 25.03 -9.27
N GLY A 187 -5.90 24.24 -10.01
CA GLY A 187 -7.33 24.02 -9.72
C GLY A 187 -7.67 22.81 -8.85
N GLU A 188 -6.89 21.74 -8.90
CA GLU A 188 -7.28 20.45 -8.31
C GLU A 188 -7.08 20.36 -6.79
N VAL A 189 -6.22 21.22 -6.22
CA VAL A 189 -5.91 21.19 -4.77
C VAL A 189 -7.11 21.61 -3.91
N SER A 190 -7.98 22.47 -4.43
CA SER A 190 -9.11 23.03 -3.66
C SER A 190 -10.16 21.99 -3.26
N VAL A 191 -10.50 21.06 -4.16
CA VAL A 191 -11.53 20.04 -3.93
C VAL A 191 -11.04 19.01 -2.91
N ALA A 192 -9.76 18.65 -2.95
CA ALA A 192 -9.18 17.69 -2.03
C ALA A 192 -9.10 18.22 -0.59
N GLU A 193 -8.82 19.52 -0.41
CA GLU A 193 -8.87 20.17 0.90
C GLU A 193 -10.29 20.25 1.49
N GLU A 194 -11.30 20.56 0.68
CA GLU A 194 -12.70 20.62 1.14
C GLU A 194 -13.24 19.24 1.52
N VAL A 195 -12.95 18.21 0.73
CA VAL A 195 -13.30 16.82 1.06
C VAL A 195 -12.61 16.40 2.36
N TRP A 196 -11.36 16.78 2.59
CA TRP A 196 -10.65 16.50 3.85
C TRP A 196 -11.19 17.28 5.04
N LYS A 197 -11.56 18.56 4.88
CA LYS A 197 -12.25 19.31 5.93
C LYS A 197 -13.58 18.62 6.28
N GLY A 198 -14.32 18.11 5.30
CA GLY A 198 -15.52 17.30 5.51
C GLY A 198 -15.25 15.98 6.25
N ILE A 199 -14.20 15.25 5.87
CA ILE A 199 -13.79 14.00 6.53
C ILE A 199 -13.32 14.25 7.96
N LEU A 200 -12.45 15.24 8.18
CA LEU A 200 -11.98 15.62 9.53
C LEU A 200 -13.14 16.09 10.41
N GLN A 201 -14.02 16.95 9.91
CA GLN A 201 -15.20 17.39 10.66
C GLN A 201 -16.20 16.25 10.92
N GLY A 202 -16.33 15.29 9.99
CA GLY A 202 -17.14 14.08 10.16
C GLY A 202 -16.56 13.12 11.22
N VAL A 203 -15.25 12.91 11.22
CA VAL A 203 -14.53 12.07 12.20
C VAL A 203 -14.55 12.71 13.59
N VAL A 204 -14.46 14.05 13.68
CA VAL A 204 -14.63 14.78 14.95
C VAL A 204 -16.05 14.61 15.52
N LYS A 205 -17.08 14.57 14.68
CA LYS A 205 -18.46 14.32 15.14
C LYS A 205 -18.68 12.91 15.72
N ILE A 206 -17.94 11.90 15.25
CA ILE A 206 -18.00 10.54 15.80
C ILE A 206 -17.35 10.46 17.19
N ARG A 207 -16.33 11.28 17.47
CA ARG A 207 -15.63 11.30 18.78
C ARG A 207 -16.39 12.01 19.90
N VAL A 208 -17.29 12.94 19.60
CA VAL A 208 -18.05 13.68 20.63
C VAL A 208 -19.38 13.00 21.02
N GLY A 209 -19.77 11.91 20.33
CA GLY A 209 -21.07 11.25 20.52
C GLY A 209 -21.09 10.02 21.45
N ARG A 210 -19.98 9.63 22.09
CA ARG A 210 -19.91 8.44 22.97
C ARG A 210 -19.22 8.73 24.31
N VAL A 211 -19.70 9.72 25.05
CA VAL A 211 -19.53 9.80 26.51
C VAL A 211 -20.83 10.36 27.10
N ALA A 212 -21.90 9.58 27.03
CA ALA A 212 -23.12 9.79 27.79
C ALA A 212 -23.89 8.46 27.81
N GLU A 213 -23.49 7.58 28.74
CA GLU A 213 -24.35 6.72 29.59
C GLU A 213 -23.45 5.80 30.43
#